data_AF-A0A6J2PS35-F1
#
_entry.id   AF-A0A6J2PS35-F1
#
_cell.length_a   1.000
_cell.length_b   1.000
_cell.length_c   1.000
_cell.angle_alpha   90.00
_cell.angle_beta   90.00
_cell.angle_gamma   90.00
#
_symmetry.space_group_name_H-M   'P 1'
#
loop_
_entity.id
_entity.type
_entity.pdbx_description
1 polymer ?
#
loop_
_entity_poly.entity_id
_entity_poly.type
_entity_poly.pdbx_seq_one_letter_code
_entity_poly.pdbx_strand_id
1 'polypeptide(L)'
;MDGSTETQLNRKLPFSYNSFAGSPQLADGSSDFDKNRDLSHLPKNIPLKQLASGSPNLFDRSLSSFKETDEDISSQDTLMHVYAVSITFAIGVTIALILCINLGGSLVFVNGAVVSDHERCTLLSQRVLHDGGSSVDAAITAALCLGVVHPHVSGVGGGGVMLVHDIQKNETRVISFQGTAPTTLKEEMLQNVLELKAGLQVGVPGLLRGLHHAHSLYGSLSWEDVVARAAAVAKEGFNVSLGLAEAISKVKGEQLSQRFRDMFLPDGHALLPGSYLKMSSLARVLEAGLSNFYDGIFSQEIEDEVQANGGVLSRADISDYSVQVEQPVEGLYDEFVIQVPPPPSTGAALISALNILDYLHFNGNNNIDNQTHHWVAEVLKGGLGEPKSSVTELLFNVLSKTQAEVLRQRINSSHTSPADSIVHSLQTERMAGKVVVMGPDDLIVSVASSLGTLFGSRIITQSGVVLNSLILNFSWPNKTRSQLLTSQKNRVQPGKRPLSPLMPTIVVPAWHKCGSYVALSSAGGQQSLSVIIQRTMTASP
;
A
#
# COMPACT_ATOMS: atom_id res chain seq x y z
N MET A 1 -12.96 -1.32 62.80
CA MET A 1 -14.07 -0.37 63.08
C MET A 1 -14.60 0.20 61.79
N ASP A 2 -15.74 -0.22 61.25
CA ASP A 2 -16.41 -1.53 61.12
C ASP A 2 -17.74 -1.24 60.41
N GLY A 3 -18.30 -2.20 59.65
CA GLY A 3 -19.62 -2.03 59.05
C GLY A 3 -19.73 -2.50 57.61
N SER A 4 -19.52 -3.79 57.38
CA SER A 4 -19.98 -4.46 56.18
C SER A 4 -21.51 -4.62 56.19
N THR A 5 -22.11 -4.76 55.01
CA THR A 5 -23.29 -5.62 54.84
C THR A 5 -23.23 -6.27 53.45
N GLU A 6 -22.94 -7.57 53.44
CA GLU A 6 -23.18 -8.42 52.27
C GLU A 6 -24.69 -8.68 52.13
N THR A 7 -25.15 -9.00 50.92
CA THR A 7 -26.19 -10.03 50.77
C THR A 7 -25.94 -10.82 49.48
N GLN A 8 -26.03 -12.14 49.58
CA GLN A 8 -25.51 -13.08 48.57
C GLN A 8 -26.55 -13.58 47.57
N LEU A 9 -26.04 -13.96 46.39
CA LEU A 9 -26.46 -15.06 45.51
C LEU A 9 -27.96 -15.23 45.15
N ASN A 10 -28.21 -15.34 43.83
CA ASN A 10 -28.34 -16.69 43.28
C ASN A 10 -27.89 -16.84 41.82
N ARG A 11 -27.36 -18.03 41.49
CA ARG A 11 -26.79 -18.39 40.17
C ARG A 11 -27.86 -18.85 39.18
N LYS A 12 -27.62 -18.62 37.88
CA LYS A 12 -27.64 -19.68 36.86
C LYS A 12 -26.81 -19.30 35.61
N LEU A 13 -25.86 -20.17 35.31
CA LEU A 13 -24.96 -20.29 34.14
C LEU A 13 -24.93 -21.81 33.81
N PRO A 14 -24.31 -22.31 32.72
CA PRO A 14 -23.60 -21.60 31.64
C PRO A 14 -24.05 -22.04 30.22
N PHE A 15 -23.50 -21.40 29.19
CA PHE A 15 -22.77 -22.12 28.14
C PHE A 15 -21.55 -21.30 27.70
N SER A 16 -20.44 -21.97 27.43
CA SER A 16 -19.13 -21.42 27.09
C SER A 16 -18.54 -22.27 25.96
N TYR A 17 -17.72 -21.69 25.08
CA TYR A 17 -16.55 -22.42 24.56
C TYR A 17 -15.39 -21.46 24.24
N ASN A 18 -14.17 -21.98 24.37
CA ASN A 18 -12.95 -21.21 24.57
C ASN A 18 -12.19 -20.84 23.29
N SER A 19 -11.31 -19.86 23.46
CA SER A 19 -10.19 -19.49 22.60
C SER A 19 -9.22 -20.65 22.31
N PHE A 20 -8.50 -20.51 21.19
CA PHE A 20 -7.22 -21.19 20.96
C PHE A 20 -6.16 -20.18 20.54
N ALA A 21 -5.06 -20.16 21.29
CA ALA A 21 -3.78 -19.59 20.90
C ALA A 21 -2.72 -20.68 21.12
N GLY A 22 -1.79 -20.85 20.18
CA GLY A 22 -0.78 -21.92 20.26
C GLY A 22 0.34 -21.70 19.26
N SER A 23 1.52 -21.33 19.78
CA SER A 23 2.78 -21.26 19.04
C SER A 23 3.38 -22.67 18.83
N PRO A 24 4.35 -22.80 17.91
CA PRO A 24 5.45 -23.75 18.13
C PRO A 24 6.84 -23.14 17.90
N GLN A 25 7.81 -23.57 18.72
CA GLN A 25 9.26 -23.42 18.49
C GLN A 25 9.89 -24.81 18.28
N LEU A 26 10.91 -24.86 17.40
CA LEU A 26 12.11 -25.74 17.32
C LEU A 26 12.18 -27.01 18.21
N ALA A 27 12.68 -28.18 17.79
CA ALA A 27 13.94 -28.44 17.07
C ALA A 27 14.13 -29.92 16.62
N ASP A 28 15.02 -30.13 15.65
CA ASP A 28 15.97 -31.26 15.38
C ASP A 28 15.64 -32.76 15.56
N GLY A 29 16.10 -33.56 14.58
CA GLY A 29 16.23 -35.03 14.72
C GLY A 29 16.68 -35.80 13.46
N SER A 30 17.86 -36.43 13.52
CA SER A 30 18.45 -37.29 12.46
C SER A 30 19.17 -38.50 13.10
N SER A 31 19.70 -39.51 12.41
CA SER A 31 19.83 -39.81 10.95
C SER A 31 20.12 -41.31 10.78
N ASP A 32 19.81 -41.86 9.59
CA ASP A 32 20.33 -43.12 9.02
C ASP A 32 20.06 -44.48 9.73
N PHE A 33 19.68 -45.52 8.95
CA PHE A 33 20.59 -46.65 8.63
C PHE A 33 19.99 -47.66 7.60
N ASP A 34 20.57 -47.63 6.40
CA ASP A 34 20.92 -48.73 5.47
C ASP A 34 19.96 -49.75 4.80
N LYS A 35 20.49 -50.30 3.69
CA LYS A 35 19.90 -51.20 2.69
C LYS A 35 20.15 -52.69 2.98
N ASN A 36 19.26 -53.59 2.54
CA ASN A 36 19.56 -54.50 1.39
C ASN A 36 18.46 -55.52 0.99
N ARG A 37 18.53 -55.90 -0.30
CA ARG A 37 18.13 -57.18 -0.94
C ARG A 37 16.68 -57.54 -1.32
N ASP A 38 16.47 -57.39 -2.63
CA ASP A 38 16.20 -58.47 -3.63
C ASP A 38 14.79 -58.81 -4.13
N LEU A 39 14.78 -59.14 -5.43
CA LEU A 39 13.61 -59.41 -6.27
C LEU A 39 13.11 -60.85 -6.13
N SER A 40 11.80 -61.06 -6.28
CA SER A 40 11.24 -61.95 -7.34
C SER A 40 9.71 -62.08 -7.26
N HIS A 41 9.14 -62.65 -8.32
CA HIS A 41 7.74 -63.11 -8.49
C HIS A 41 6.68 -62.11 -8.99
N LEU A 42 6.47 -62.19 -10.31
CA LEU A 42 5.30 -61.75 -11.05
C LEU A 42 4.99 -62.87 -12.08
N PRO A 43 3.75 -63.38 -12.18
CA PRO A 43 3.33 -64.17 -13.35
C PRO A 43 2.14 -63.54 -14.09
N LYS A 44 1.96 -64.00 -15.35
CA LYS A 44 1.15 -63.38 -16.40
C LYS A 44 -0.19 -64.11 -16.65
N ASN A 45 -1.13 -63.38 -17.26
CA ASN A 45 -2.14 -63.76 -18.26
C ASN A 45 -3.05 -65.00 -18.05
N ILE A 46 -4.35 -64.80 -18.28
CA ILE A 46 -5.37 -65.86 -18.48
C ILE A 46 -6.01 -65.67 -19.88
N PRO A 47 -6.16 -66.73 -20.72
CA PRO A 47 -6.61 -66.60 -22.12
C PRO A 47 -8.12 -66.84 -22.33
N LEU A 48 -8.63 -66.41 -23.49
CA LEU A 48 -9.98 -66.72 -23.99
C LEU A 48 -10.17 -68.22 -24.28
N LYS A 49 -11.38 -68.73 -24.06
CA LYS A 49 -11.82 -70.06 -24.54
C LYS A 49 -12.56 -69.94 -25.87
N GLN A 50 -12.08 -70.65 -26.89
CA GLN A 50 -12.92 -71.21 -27.95
C GLN A 50 -13.33 -72.64 -27.58
N LEU A 51 -14.54 -73.05 -27.96
CA LEU A 51 -14.93 -74.44 -28.15
C LEU A 51 -15.67 -74.55 -29.49
N ALA A 52 -15.53 -75.70 -30.14
CA ALA A 52 -15.86 -75.92 -31.55
C ALA A 52 -16.89 -77.04 -31.76
N SER A 53 -17.11 -77.40 -33.03
CA SER A 53 -18.02 -78.43 -33.60
C SER A 53 -19.49 -77.98 -33.77
N GLY A 54 -20.18 -78.33 -34.87
CA GLY A 54 -19.74 -79.07 -36.06
C GLY A 54 -20.75 -79.00 -37.22
N SER A 55 -20.25 -79.18 -38.44
CA SER A 55 -20.98 -79.14 -39.74
C SER A 55 -21.74 -80.46 -40.04
N PRO A 56 -22.29 -80.71 -41.25
CA PRO A 56 -23.02 -79.84 -42.22
C PRO A 56 -24.35 -80.48 -42.73
N ASN A 57 -25.11 -79.77 -43.57
CA ASN A 57 -25.55 -80.17 -44.94
C ASN A 57 -26.97 -79.75 -45.37
N LEU A 58 -27.04 -79.38 -46.66
CA LEU A 58 -28.14 -79.62 -47.63
C LEU A 58 -29.57 -79.15 -47.28
N PHE A 59 -29.99 -78.05 -47.90
CA PHE A 59 -30.86 -78.18 -49.07
C PHE A 59 -30.67 -76.98 -50.03
N ASP A 60 -30.36 -77.28 -51.29
CA ASP A 60 -30.27 -76.32 -52.38
C ASP A 60 -31.47 -76.53 -53.32
N ARG A 61 -32.33 -75.52 -53.48
CA ARG A 61 -33.13 -75.35 -54.72
C ARG A 61 -33.82 -74.00 -54.87
N SER A 62 -33.83 -73.58 -56.14
CA SER A 62 -34.68 -72.57 -56.79
C SER A 62 -34.49 -71.09 -56.42
N LEU A 63 -33.71 -70.41 -57.27
CA LEU A 63 -34.14 -69.10 -57.78
C LEU A 63 -35.55 -69.22 -58.36
N SER A 64 -36.50 -68.41 -57.87
CA SER A 64 -37.55 -67.79 -58.68
C SER A 64 -38.33 -66.77 -57.82
N SER A 65 -38.94 -65.77 -58.46
CA SER A 65 -39.73 -64.69 -57.83
C SER A 65 -38.91 -63.58 -57.16
N PHE A 66 -38.19 -62.80 -57.98
CA PHE A 66 -38.24 -61.34 -57.77
C PHE A 66 -39.71 -60.92 -57.84
N LYS A 67 -40.23 -60.40 -56.74
CA LYS A 67 -41.48 -59.64 -56.74
C LYS A 67 -41.28 -58.45 -55.83
N GLU A 68 -41.22 -57.27 -56.43
CA GLU A 68 -41.24 -56.02 -55.71
C GLU A 68 -42.47 -55.98 -54.80
N THR A 69 -42.25 -55.68 -53.54
CA THR A 69 -43.24 -55.07 -52.67
C THR A 69 -42.64 -53.76 -52.21
N ASP A 70 -43.15 -52.65 -52.76
CA ASP A 70 -42.95 -51.33 -52.23
C ASP A 70 -43.33 -51.32 -50.74
N GLU A 71 -42.33 -51.15 -49.88
CA GLU A 71 -42.53 -50.73 -48.50
C GLU A 71 -41.68 -49.48 -48.26
N ASP A 72 -42.20 -48.35 -48.73
CA ASP A 72 -41.70 -47.01 -48.47
C ASP A 72 -41.98 -46.63 -47.00
N ILE A 73 -41.30 -47.30 -46.07
CA ILE A 73 -41.47 -47.14 -44.63
C ILE A 73 -40.64 -45.94 -44.14
N SER A 74 -41.31 -44.78 -44.09
CA SER A 74 -41.21 -43.84 -42.96
C SER A 74 -39.80 -43.30 -42.59
N SER A 75 -38.94 -43.04 -43.58
CA SER A 75 -37.67 -42.33 -43.37
C SER A 75 -37.86 -40.84 -42.98
N GLN A 76 -38.99 -40.25 -43.35
CA GLN A 76 -39.26 -38.82 -43.14
C GLN A 76 -39.77 -38.51 -41.73
N ASP A 77 -40.62 -39.36 -41.13
CA ASP A 77 -41.09 -39.17 -39.76
C ASP A 77 -39.97 -39.37 -38.73
N THR A 78 -39.06 -40.32 -38.95
CA THR A 78 -37.89 -40.52 -38.09
C THR A 78 -36.95 -39.31 -38.13
N LEU A 79 -36.73 -38.72 -39.30
CA LEU A 79 -35.95 -37.50 -39.45
C LEU A 79 -36.62 -36.29 -38.75
N MET A 80 -37.94 -36.15 -38.89
CA MET A 80 -38.72 -35.10 -38.19
C MET A 80 -38.65 -35.24 -36.66
N HIS A 81 -38.69 -36.46 -36.13
CA HIS A 81 -38.50 -36.71 -34.70
C HIS A 81 -37.09 -36.32 -34.22
N VAL A 82 -36.04 -36.64 -34.99
CA VAL A 82 -34.65 -36.25 -34.65
C VAL A 82 -34.49 -34.73 -34.60
N TYR A 83 -35.06 -33.99 -35.57
CA TYR A 83 -35.06 -32.52 -35.55
C TYR A 83 -35.87 -31.96 -34.38
N ALA A 84 -37.05 -32.50 -34.07
CA ALA A 84 -37.86 -32.05 -32.94
C ALA A 84 -37.13 -32.25 -31.59
N VAL A 85 -36.46 -33.39 -31.39
CA VAL A 85 -35.64 -33.67 -30.19
C VAL A 85 -34.43 -32.74 -30.11
N SER A 86 -33.77 -32.47 -31.24
CA SER A 86 -32.61 -31.57 -31.28
C SER A 86 -32.99 -30.12 -31.00
N ILE A 87 -34.12 -29.64 -31.53
CA ILE A 87 -34.62 -28.27 -31.29
C ILE A 87 -35.08 -28.11 -29.84
N THR A 88 -35.82 -29.08 -29.29
CA THR A 88 -36.25 -29.02 -27.88
C THR A 88 -35.07 -29.10 -26.91
N PHE A 89 -34.05 -29.92 -27.20
CA PHE A 89 -32.80 -29.94 -26.44
C PHE A 89 -32.06 -28.59 -26.53
N ALA A 90 -31.90 -28.03 -27.73
CA ALA A 90 -31.24 -26.74 -27.92
C ALA A 90 -31.96 -25.61 -27.15
N ILE A 91 -33.29 -25.53 -27.24
CA ILE A 91 -34.10 -24.56 -26.48
C ILE A 91 -33.92 -24.78 -24.97
N GLY A 92 -33.95 -26.04 -24.50
CA GLY A 92 -33.73 -26.37 -23.08
C GLY A 92 -32.35 -25.92 -22.59
N VAL A 93 -31.29 -26.15 -23.36
CA VAL A 93 -29.93 -25.69 -23.05
C VAL A 93 -29.84 -24.16 -23.08
N THR A 94 -30.45 -23.49 -24.06
CA THR A 94 -30.46 -22.02 -24.13
C THR A 94 -31.19 -21.40 -22.93
N ILE A 95 -32.34 -21.95 -22.54
CA ILE A 95 -33.08 -21.51 -21.35
C ILE A 95 -32.26 -21.77 -20.08
N ALA A 96 -31.63 -22.95 -19.95
CA ALA A 96 -30.77 -23.26 -18.81
C ALA A 96 -29.57 -22.31 -18.71
N LEU A 97 -28.92 -21.95 -19.83
CA LEU A 97 -27.85 -20.96 -19.86
C LEU A 97 -28.34 -19.56 -19.46
N ILE A 98 -29.49 -19.12 -19.98
CA ILE A 98 -30.09 -17.83 -19.59
C ILE A 98 -30.44 -17.81 -18.09
N LEU A 99 -30.97 -18.92 -17.55
CA LEU A 99 -31.25 -19.04 -16.12
C LEU A 99 -29.96 -19.09 -15.28
N CYS A 100 -28.91 -19.77 -15.72
CA CYS A 100 -27.61 -19.76 -15.04
C CYS A 100 -26.94 -18.38 -15.06
N ILE A 101 -27.10 -17.60 -16.14
CA ILE A 101 -26.57 -16.22 -16.23
C ILE A 101 -27.35 -15.26 -15.33
N ASN A 102 -28.66 -15.42 -15.18
CA ASN A 102 -29.51 -14.48 -14.42
C ASN A 102 -29.82 -14.91 -12.96
N LEU A 103 -29.75 -16.20 -12.63
CA LEU A 103 -30.05 -16.74 -11.29
C LEU A 103 -28.92 -17.60 -10.71
N GLY A 104 -27.85 -17.90 -11.47
CA GLY A 104 -26.66 -18.48 -10.91
C GLY A 104 -26.04 -17.50 -9.93
N GLY A 105 -25.99 -17.86 -8.64
CA GLY A 105 -25.35 -17.04 -7.62
C GLY A 105 -23.91 -16.75 -8.04
N SER A 106 -23.51 -15.47 -7.96
CA SER A 106 -22.22 -15.01 -8.45
C SER A 106 -21.08 -15.92 -8.00
N LEU A 107 -20.32 -16.43 -8.97
CA LEU A 107 -18.90 -16.76 -8.73
C LEU A 107 -18.30 -15.58 -7.98
N VAL A 108 -17.45 -15.82 -6.98
CA VAL A 108 -16.88 -14.75 -6.15
C VAL A 108 -16.03 -13.83 -7.03
N PHE A 109 -16.65 -12.78 -7.55
CA PHE A 109 -15.96 -11.71 -8.24
C PHE A 109 -15.20 -10.93 -7.17
N VAL A 110 -13.87 -10.98 -7.26
CA VAL A 110 -13.02 -10.08 -6.50
C VAL A 110 -13.20 -8.70 -7.12
N ASN A 111 -14.20 -7.94 -6.64
CA ASN A 111 -14.50 -6.57 -7.08
C ASN A 111 -13.40 -5.56 -6.69
N GLY A 112 -12.22 -6.02 -6.26
CA GLY A 112 -11.07 -5.22 -5.91
C GLY A 112 -10.33 -5.73 -4.67
N ALA A 113 -9.11 -5.24 -4.50
CA ALA A 113 -8.26 -5.47 -3.35
C ALA A 113 -7.91 -4.13 -2.68
N VAL A 114 -7.92 -4.12 -1.34
CA VAL A 114 -7.56 -2.96 -0.52
C VAL A 114 -6.57 -3.41 0.54
N VAL A 115 -5.49 -2.65 0.71
CA VAL A 115 -4.50 -2.83 1.78
C VAL A 115 -4.25 -1.48 2.44
N SER A 116 -4.34 -1.43 3.77
CA SER A 116 -3.94 -0.27 4.56
C SER A 116 -3.34 -0.70 5.90
N ASP A 117 -2.63 0.20 6.57
CA ASP A 117 -1.98 -0.08 7.86
C ASP A 117 -2.93 -0.35 9.04
N HIS A 118 -4.26 -0.27 8.85
CA HIS A 118 -5.24 -0.47 9.93
C HIS A 118 -6.52 -1.17 9.42
N GLU A 119 -6.88 -2.29 10.04
CA GLU A 119 -8.02 -3.15 9.67
C GLU A 119 -9.32 -2.36 9.44
N ARG A 120 -9.74 -1.52 10.39
CA ARG A 120 -10.97 -0.69 10.26
C ARG A 120 -10.95 0.21 9.01
N CYS A 121 -9.79 0.72 8.59
CA CYS A 121 -9.67 1.59 7.42
C CYS A 121 -9.68 0.79 6.12
N THR A 122 -9.07 -0.41 6.12
CA THR A 122 -9.22 -1.39 5.04
C THR A 122 -10.69 -1.78 4.85
N LEU A 123 -11.40 -2.16 5.92
CA LEU A 123 -12.82 -2.52 5.87
C LEU A 123 -13.72 -1.36 5.43
N LEU A 124 -13.44 -0.13 5.88
CA LEU A 124 -14.19 1.06 5.47
C LEU A 124 -14.02 1.37 3.98
N SER A 125 -12.80 1.19 3.46
CA SER A 125 -12.44 1.38 2.06
C SER A 125 -13.00 0.28 1.15
N GLN A 126 -13.01 -0.99 1.60
CA GLN A 126 -13.72 -2.07 0.92
C GLN A 126 -15.23 -1.79 0.79
N ARG A 127 -15.86 -1.20 1.81
CA ARG A 127 -17.26 -0.76 1.72
C ARG A 127 -17.47 0.35 0.69
N VAL A 128 -16.50 1.24 0.48
CA VAL A 128 -16.61 2.27 -0.58
C VAL A 128 -16.60 1.64 -1.97
N LEU A 129 -15.74 0.65 -2.24
CA LEU A 129 -15.78 -0.11 -3.50
C LEU A 129 -17.12 -0.87 -3.66
N HIS A 130 -17.60 -1.50 -2.60
CA HIS A 130 -18.90 -2.20 -2.61
C HIS A 130 -20.08 -1.27 -2.88
N ASP A 131 -20.03 -0.04 -2.34
CA ASP A 131 -21.09 0.97 -2.50
C ASP A 131 -20.98 1.75 -3.84
N GLY A 132 -20.13 1.30 -4.77
CA GLY A 132 -19.99 1.86 -6.12
C GLY A 132 -19.03 3.06 -6.23
N GLY A 133 -18.20 3.32 -5.22
CA GLY A 133 -17.14 4.32 -5.30
C GLY A 133 -15.90 3.81 -6.05
N SER A 134 -15.11 4.74 -6.59
CA SER A 134 -13.90 4.41 -7.34
C SER A 134 -12.76 3.91 -6.44
N SER A 135 -11.72 3.35 -7.04
CA SER A 135 -10.45 3.05 -6.35
C SER A 135 -9.86 4.26 -5.64
N VAL A 136 -10.05 5.46 -6.21
CA VAL A 136 -9.57 6.71 -5.62
C VAL A 136 -10.46 7.13 -4.44
N ASP A 137 -11.78 7.00 -4.52
CA ASP A 137 -12.68 7.24 -3.38
C ASP A 137 -12.36 6.30 -2.20
N ALA A 138 -12.14 5.03 -2.51
CA ALA A 138 -11.76 4.01 -1.54
C ALA A 138 -10.38 4.31 -0.92
N ALA A 139 -9.41 4.75 -1.71
CA ALA A 139 -8.07 5.13 -1.23
C ALA A 139 -8.09 6.39 -0.36
N ILE A 140 -8.88 7.41 -0.74
CA ILE A 140 -9.10 8.64 0.04
C ILE A 140 -9.75 8.31 1.39
N THR A 141 -10.79 7.48 1.39
CA THR A 141 -11.49 7.07 2.62
C THR A 141 -10.55 6.35 3.58
N ALA A 142 -9.72 5.44 3.08
CA ALA A 142 -8.67 4.80 3.89
C ALA A 142 -7.64 5.80 4.40
N ALA A 143 -7.14 6.73 3.57
CA ALA A 143 -6.13 7.71 3.96
C ALA A 143 -6.64 8.68 5.03
N LEU A 144 -7.89 9.15 4.93
CA LEU A 144 -8.54 9.97 5.95
C LEU A 144 -8.79 9.19 7.24
N CYS A 145 -9.23 7.93 7.13
CA CYS A 145 -9.40 7.04 8.28
C CYS A 145 -8.07 6.78 9.02
N LEU A 146 -6.96 6.55 8.29
CA LEU A 146 -5.62 6.44 8.88
C LEU A 146 -5.21 7.73 9.59
N GLY A 147 -5.59 8.90 9.06
CA GLY A 147 -5.40 10.19 9.72
C GLY A 147 -6.17 10.36 11.04
N VAL A 148 -7.20 9.53 11.29
CA VAL A 148 -7.95 9.48 12.54
C VAL A 148 -7.39 8.43 13.50
N VAL A 149 -7.17 7.19 13.03
CA VAL A 149 -6.77 6.06 13.91
C VAL A 149 -5.26 5.99 14.16
N HIS A 150 -4.44 6.51 13.24
CA HIS A 150 -2.98 6.64 13.36
C HIS A 150 -2.54 8.13 13.36
N PRO A 151 -3.00 8.96 14.34
CA PRO A 151 -2.68 10.39 14.42
C PRO A 151 -1.19 10.66 14.76
N HIS A 152 -0.45 9.60 15.11
CA HIS A 152 1.00 9.63 15.27
C HIS A 152 1.75 9.57 13.94
N VAL A 153 1.08 9.24 12.83
CA VAL A 153 1.71 8.98 11.52
C VAL A 153 1.26 9.97 10.46
N SER A 154 -0.05 10.12 10.28
CA SER A 154 -0.69 10.89 9.21
C SER A 154 -1.88 11.66 9.75
N GLY A 155 -2.41 12.62 8.98
CA GLY A 155 -3.56 13.43 9.38
C GLY A 155 -3.74 14.64 8.47
N VAL A 156 -4.87 15.35 8.61
CA VAL A 156 -5.21 16.50 7.76
C VAL A 156 -4.24 17.68 7.87
N GLY A 157 -3.51 17.78 8.99
CA GLY A 157 -2.39 18.71 9.17
C GLY A 157 -1.07 18.28 8.49
N GLY A 158 -1.09 17.17 7.73
CA GLY A 158 0.05 16.59 7.02
C GLY A 158 0.00 16.76 5.50
N GLY A 159 0.71 15.88 4.80
CA GLY A 159 0.73 15.82 3.34
C GLY A 159 1.15 14.44 2.85
N GLY A 160 1.42 14.31 1.55
CA GLY A 160 1.76 13.03 0.95
C GLY A 160 1.82 13.04 -0.58
N VAL A 161 1.79 11.84 -1.14
CA VAL A 161 1.78 11.59 -2.58
C VAL A 161 0.83 10.44 -2.88
N MET A 162 0.11 10.52 -4.01
CA MET A 162 -0.71 9.45 -4.58
C MET A 162 -0.25 9.19 -6.01
N LEU A 163 -0.04 7.92 -6.37
CA LEU A 163 0.02 7.45 -7.75
C LEU A 163 -1.35 6.87 -8.11
N VAL A 164 -1.86 7.21 -9.30
CA VAL A 164 -3.02 6.59 -9.92
C VAL A 164 -2.59 6.10 -11.30
N HIS A 165 -2.63 4.79 -11.53
CA HIS A 165 -2.45 4.17 -12.84
C HIS A 165 -3.81 3.76 -13.40
N ASP A 166 -4.09 4.18 -14.64
CA ASP A 166 -5.27 3.86 -15.41
C ASP A 166 -4.89 2.79 -16.45
N ILE A 167 -5.34 1.55 -16.22
CA ILE A 167 -4.95 0.39 -17.05
C ILE A 167 -5.49 0.55 -18.49
N GLN A 168 -6.67 1.15 -18.66
CA GLN A 168 -7.28 1.32 -19.99
C GLN A 168 -6.52 2.34 -20.85
N LYS A 169 -6.02 3.41 -20.24
CA LYS A 169 -5.19 4.42 -20.92
C LYS A 169 -3.70 4.06 -20.95
N ASN A 170 -3.27 3.11 -20.12
CA ASN A 170 -1.87 2.85 -19.80
C ASN A 170 -1.13 4.14 -19.38
N GLU A 171 -1.79 4.98 -18.57
CA GLU A 171 -1.25 6.26 -18.07
C GLU A 171 -1.18 6.23 -16.55
N THR A 172 -0.06 6.71 -15.99
CA THR A 172 0.09 6.90 -14.55
C THR A 172 0.26 8.38 -14.24
N ARG A 173 -0.52 8.90 -13.29
CA ARG A 173 -0.39 10.28 -12.81
C ARG A 173 0.00 10.32 -11.34
N VAL A 174 0.95 11.18 -11.03
CA VAL A 174 1.42 11.45 -9.66
C VAL A 174 0.75 12.71 -9.15
N ILE A 175 0.00 12.60 -8.07
CA ILE A 175 -0.64 13.71 -7.37
C ILE A 175 0.18 13.99 -6.11
N SER A 176 1.03 15.01 -6.18
CA SER A 176 1.91 15.45 -5.10
C SER A 176 1.23 16.54 -4.26
N PHE A 177 0.80 16.13 -3.07
CA PHE A 177 0.19 16.98 -2.04
C PHE A 177 1.10 17.08 -0.81
N GLN A 178 2.40 17.12 -1.06
CA GLN A 178 3.39 17.43 -0.04
C GLN A 178 3.33 18.93 0.28
N GLY A 179 3.37 19.25 1.57
CA GLY A 179 3.35 20.61 2.06
C GLY A 179 4.60 21.42 1.70
N THR A 180 4.43 22.74 1.67
CA THR A 180 5.47 23.72 1.35
C THR A 180 6.01 24.42 2.61
N ALA A 181 7.19 25.00 2.52
CA ALA A 181 7.68 25.97 3.49
C ALA A 181 6.83 27.26 3.45
N PRO A 182 6.50 27.87 4.61
CA PRO A 182 5.92 29.21 4.65
C PRO A 182 6.81 30.21 3.89
N THR A 183 6.19 31.18 3.23
CA THR A 183 6.87 32.21 2.44
C THR A 183 7.78 33.12 3.29
N THR A 184 7.45 33.28 4.56
CA THR A 184 8.21 34.05 5.55
C THR A 184 9.36 33.25 6.20
N LEU A 185 9.42 31.92 5.98
CA LEU A 185 10.44 31.06 6.59
C LEU A 185 11.82 31.27 5.95
N LYS A 186 12.82 31.52 6.79
CA LYS A 186 14.21 31.76 6.38
C LYS A 186 15.17 30.80 7.08
N GLU A 187 16.31 30.53 6.45
CA GLU A 187 17.33 29.58 6.95
C GLU A 187 17.93 30.02 8.30
N GLU A 188 17.97 31.33 8.60
CA GLU A 188 18.53 31.86 9.86
C GLU A 188 17.68 31.49 11.09
N MET A 189 16.36 31.39 10.95
CA MET A 189 15.45 31.05 12.04
C MET A 189 15.60 29.58 12.52
N LEU A 190 16.40 28.80 11.79
CA LEU A 190 16.54 27.36 11.93
C LEU A 190 17.94 26.94 12.42
N GLN A 191 18.83 27.90 12.70
CA GLN A 191 20.23 27.64 13.02
C GLN A 191 20.49 27.02 14.40
N ASN A 192 19.61 27.27 15.39
CA ASN A 192 19.71 26.68 16.73
C ASN A 192 18.77 25.48 16.90
N VAL A 193 19.28 24.29 16.61
CA VAL A 193 18.52 23.02 16.66
C VAL A 193 18.04 22.69 18.08
N LEU A 194 18.78 23.09 19.12
CA LEU A 194 18.42 22.82 20.53
C LEU A 194 17.26 23.68 21.04
N GLU A 195 16.98 24.80 20.37
CA GLU A 195 15.89 25.74 20.70
C GLU A 195 14.83 25.81 19.58
N LEU A 196 14.80 24.82 18.69
CA LEU A 196 13.91 24.82 17.54
C LEU A 196 12.44 24.71 17.98
N LYS A 197 11.77 25.87 18.02
CA LYS A 197 10.37 26.01 18.39
C LYS A 197 9.47 25.12 17.52
N ALA A 198 8.50 24.45 18.15
CA ALA A 198 7.61 23.51 17.46
C ALA A 198 6.91 24.13 16.24
N GLY A 199 6.49 25.40 16.33
CA GLY A 199 5.83 26.09 15.22
C GLY A 199 6.71 26.30 13.98
N LEU A 200 8.05 26.39 14.13
CA LEU A 200 8.98 26.50 13.00
C LEU A 200 9.15 25.19 12.22
N GLN A 201 8.68 24.07 12.77
CA GLN A 201 8.73 22.77 12.12
C GLN A 201 7.55 22.55 11.16
N VAL A 202 6.48 23.35 11.30
CA VAL A 202 5.22 23.21 10.56
C VAL A 202 5.35 23.85 9.18
N GLY A 203 5.08 23.07 8.14
CA GLY A 203 4.82 23.58 6.79
C GLY A 203 3.34 23.51 6.43
N VAL A 204 2.98 24.04 5.27
CA VAL A 204 1.58 24.15 4.84
C VAL A 204 0.92 22.77 4.70
N PRO A 205 -0.21 22.48 5.36
CA PRO A 205 -0.90 21.18 5.24
C PRO A 205 -1.50 20.92 3.85
N GLY A 206 -1.03 19.87 3.18
CA GLY A 206 -1.44 19.53 1.82
C GLY A 206 -2.52 18.44 1.69
N LEU A 207 -2.72 17.60 2.72
CA LEU A 207 -3.49 16.35 2.58
C LEU A 207 -4.89 16.55 1.99
N LEU A 208 -5.71 17.43 2.56
CA LEU A 208 -7.11 17.58 2.14
C LEU A 208 -7.24 18.13 0.71
N ARG A 209 -6.44 19.13 0.33
CA ARG A 209 -6.44 19.67 -1.04
C ARG A 209 -5.93 18.64 -2.04
N GLY A 210 -4.96 17.81 -1.65
CA GLY A 210 -4.48 16.66 -2.43
C GLY A 210 -5.56 15.62 -2.74
N LEU A 211 -6.18 15.09 -1.68
CA LEU A 211 -7.19 14.05 -1.78
C LEU A 211 -8.44 14.55 -2.54
N HIS A 212 -8.87 15.78 -2.30
CA HIS A 212 -9.96 16.40 -3.08
C HIS A 212 -9.60 16.60 -4.55
N HIS A 213 -8.35 16.97 -4.87
CA HIS A 213 -7.93 17.09 -6.26
C HIS A 213 -7.94 15.73 -6.97
N ALA A 214 -7.48 14.67 -6.29
CA ALA A 214 -7.59 13.29 -6.79
C ALA A 214 -9.06 12.87 -7.01
N HIS A 215 -9.95 13.15 -6.05
CA HIS A 215 -11.38 12.92 -6.17
C HIS A 215 -12.00 13.70 -7.36
N SER A 216 -11.60 14.95 -7.60
CA SER A 216 -12.08 15.72 -8.76
C SER A 216 -11.63 15.17 -10.12
N LEU A 217 -10.63 14.27 -10.16
CA LEU A 217 -10.11 13.64 -11.38
C LEU A 217 -10.63 12.21 -11.58
N TYR A 218 -10.91 11.48 -10.50
CA TYR A 218 -11.16 10.03 -10.51
C TYR A 218 -12.28 9.56 -9.56
N GLY A 219 -12.94 10.47 -8.85
CA GLY A 219 -14.03 10.15 -7.92
C GLY A 219 -15.32 9.74 -8.63
N SER A 220 -16.16 8.97 -7.94
CA SER A 220 -17.47 8.52 -8.42
C SER A 220 -18.59 8.79 -7.40
N LEU A 221 -18.30 8.76 -6.10
CA LEU A 221 -19.22 9.22 -5.06
C LEU A 221 -19.21 10.75 -4.92
N SER A 222 -20.05 11.31 -4.04
CA SER A 222 -19.87 12.70 -3.59
C SER A 222 -18.67 12.81 -2.65
N TRP A 223 -18.02 13.99 -2.63
CA TRP A 223 -16.92 14.26 -1.70
C TRP A 223 -17.41 14.18 -0.25
N GLU A 224 -18.63 14.63 -0.02
CA GLU A 224 -19.32 14.59 1.27
C GLU A 224 -19.48 13.15 1.77
N ASP A 225 -19.91 12.21 0.93
CA ASP A 225 -20.05 10.78 1.29
C ASP A 225 -18.70 10.13 1.61
N VAL A 226 -17.67 10.42 0.82
CA VAL A 226 -16.30 9.93 1.00
C VAL A 226 -15.73 10.40 2.35
N VAL A 227 -15.89 11.69 2.66
CA VAL A 227 -15.35 12.30 3.88
C VAL A 227 -16.18 11.93 5.12
N ALA A 228 -17.51 11.87 5.01
CA ALA A 228 -18.41 11.51 6.10
C ALA A 228 -18.08 10.11 6.68
N ARG A 229 -17.65 9.17 5.84
CA ARG A 229 -17.21 7.82 6.26
C ARG A 229 -16.01 7.87 7.21
N ALA A 230 -15.02 8.73 6.94
CA ALA A 230 -13.88 8.94 7.84
C ALA A 230 -14.24 9.80 9.06
N ALA A 231 -15.11 10.81 8.90
CA ALA A 231 -15.63 11.63 10.00
C ALA A 231 -16.41 10.79 11.02
N ALA A 232 -17.19 9.80 10.56
CA ALA A 232 -17.88 8.83 11.42
C ALA A 232 -16.90 8.08 12.34
N VAL A 233 -15.74 7.63 11.84
CA VAL A 233 -14.71 6.98 12.67
C VAL A 233 -14.21 7.91 13.78
N ALA A 234 -14.00 9.20 13.49
CA ALA A 234 -13.58 10.19 14.48
C ALA A 234 -14.69 10.54 15.51
N LYS A 235 -15.94 10.55 15.07
CA LYS A 235 -17.15 10.85 15.85
C LYS A 235 -17.67 9.68 16.69
N GLU A 236 -17.42 8.45 16.25
CA GLU A 236 -17.64 7.24 17.04
C GLU A 236 -16.52 7.14 18.09
N GLY A 237 -15.27 7.11 17.64
CA GLY A 237 -14.09 6.77 18.43
C GLY A 237 -13.54 5.38 18.08
N PHE A 238 -12.34 5.07 18.56
CA PHE A 238 -11.60 3.85 18.24
C PHE A 238 -10.74 3.37 19.42
N ASN A 239 -10.38 2.08 19.38
CA ASN A 239 -9.44 1.51 20.35
C ASN A 239 -8.01 1.88 19.95
N VAL A 240 -7.23 2.40 20.89
CA VAL A 240 -5.81 2.72 20.73
C VAL A 240 -5.04 1.46 20.36
N SER A 241 -4.37 1.47 19.21
CA SER A 241 -3.51 0.37 18.75
C SER A 241 -2.20 0.32 19.54
N LEU A 242 -1.49 -0.82 19.50
CA LEU A 242 -0.18 -0.97 20.13
C LEU A 242 0.81 0.11 19.63
N GLY A 243 0.91 0.29 18.32
CA GLY A 243 1.80 1.30 17.72
C GLY A 243 1.46 2.74 18.13
N LEU A 244 0.17 3.08 18.31
CA LEU A 244 -0.21 4.38 18.83
C LEU A 244 0.21 4.54 20.31
N ALA A 245 -0.03 3.54 21.16
CA ALA A 245 0.39 3.59 22.57
C ALA A 245 1.92 3.67 22.75
N GLU A 246 2.67 2.93 21.92
CA GLU A 246 4.13 3.03 21.85
C GLU A 246 4.59 4.42 21.40
N ALA A 247 3.96 5.00 20.37
CA ALA A 247 4.28 6.35 19.91
C ALA A 247 4.00 7.41 21.00
N ILE A 248 2.87 7.32 21.71
CA ILE A 248 2.56 8.20 22.85
C ILE A 248 3.65 8.05 23.93
N SER A 249 4.06 6.81 24.22
CA SER A 249 5.10 6.52 25.22
C SER A 249 6.47 7.07 24.83
N LYS A 250 6.84 7.02 23.54
CA LYS A 250 8.12 7.58 23.02
C LYS A 250 8.24 9.09 23.19
N VAL A 251 7.11 9.84 23.12
CA VAL A 251 7.11 11.31 23.31
C VAL A 251 6.76 11.75 24.74
N LYS A 252 6.47 10.81 25.65
CA LYS A 252 6.10 11.10 27.03
C LYS A 252 7.30 11.65 27.81
N GLY A 253 7.31 12.96 28.01
CA GLY A 253 8.41 13.69 28.68
C GLY A 253 8.99 14.82 27.84
N GLU A 254 8.63 14.92 26.56
CA GLU A 254 8.88 16.10 25.74
C GLU A 254 8.06 17.32 26.21
N GLN A 255 8.41 18.52 25.73
CA GLN A 255 7.63 19.74 25.95
C GLN A 255 6.37 19.73 25.07
N LEU A 256 5.33 19.04 25.54
CA LEU A 256 4.07 18.85 24.83
C LEU A 256 3.09 20.03 25.04
N SER A 257 2.21 20.27 24.07
CA SER A 257 1.10 21.23 24.22
C SER A 257 0.07 20.73 25.25
N GLN A 258 -0.73 21.62 25.83
CA GLN A 258 -1.77 21.19 26.78
C GLN A 258 -2.80 20.29 26.10
N ARG A 259 -3.25 20.63 24.88
CA ARG A 259 -4.18 19.82 24.09
C ARG A 259 -3.63 18.41 23.79
N PHE A 260 -2.32 18.29 23.57
CA PHE A 260 -1.68 16.97 23.43
C PHE A 260 -1.77 16.17 24.72
N ARG A 261 -1.49 16.79 25.88
CA ARG A 261 -1.66 16.13 27.18
C ARG A 261 -3.11 15.70 27.42
N ASP A 262 -4.07 16.59 27.19
CA ASP A 262 -5.50 16.31 27.40
C ASP A 262 -6.00 15.16 26.52
N MET A 263 -5.46 15.01 25.30
CA MET A 263 -5.86 13.99 24.33
C MET A 263 -5.16 12.62 24.51
N PHE A 264 -3.85 12.62 24.80
CA PHE A 264 -3.04 11.40 24.77
C PHE A 264 -2.41 11.02 26.13
N LEU A 265 -2.38 11.95 27.09
CA LEU A 265 -1.85 11.76 28.43
C LEU A 265 -2.89 12.15 29.52
N PRO A 266 -4.15 11.66 29.48
CA PRO A 266 -5.16 12.00 30.48
C PRO A 266 -4.66 11.67 31.90
N ASP A 267 -4.88 12.60 32.83
CA ASP A 267 -4.35 12.55 34.20
C ASP A 267 -2.81 12.32 34.27
N GLY A 268 -2.06 12.70 33.23
CA GLY A 268 -0.62 12.48 33.10
C GLY A 268 -0.21 11.06 32.65
N HIS A 269 -1.18 10.17 32.41
CA HIS A 269 -0.96 8.77 32.06
C HIS A 269 -1.13 8.55 30.55
N ALA A 270 -0.13 7.93 29.93
CA ALA A 270 -0.21 7.60 28.50
C ALA A 270 -1.31 6.57 28.24
N LEU A 271 -2.11 6.81 27.19
CA LEU A 271 -3.11 5.84 26.74
C LEU A 271 -2.45 4.49 26.41
N LEU A 272 -3.02 3.42 26.97
CA LEU A 272 -2.55 2.05 26.80
C LEU A 272 -3.23 1.39 25.58
N PRO A 273 -2.66 0.31 25.01
CA PRO A 273 -3.33 -0.47 23.97
C PRO A 273 -4.73 -0.93 24.43
N GLY A 274 -5.72 -0.78 23.57
CA GLY A 274 -7.13 -1.07 23.90
C GLY A 274 -7.88 0.05 24.62
N SER A 275 -7.21 1.13 25.05
CA SER A 275 -7.90 2.33 25.58
C SER A 275 -8.81 2.96 24.51
N TYR A 276 -9.91 3.58 24.90
CA TYR A 276 -10.82 4.21 23.94
C TYR A 276 -10.47 5.69 23.71
N LEU A 277 -10.27 6.08 22.45
CA LEU A 277 -9.99 7.46 22.05
C LEU A 277 -11.06 7.98 21.09
N LYS A 278 -11.46 9.24 21.26
CA LYS A 278 -12.52 9.89 20.46
C LYS A 278 -12.08 11.27 19.98
N MET A 279 -12.18 11.52 18.68
CA MET A 279 -11.71 12.75 18.04
C MET A 279 -12.87 13.55 17.44
N SER A 280 -13.96 13.73 18.19
CA SER A 280 -15.22 14.33 17.70
C SER A 280 -15.06 15.73 17.08
N SER A 281 -14.05 16.51 17.49
CA SER A 281 -13.77 17.81 16.87
C SER A 281 -13.15 17.67 15.47
N LEU A 282 -12.31 16.65 15.25
CA LEU A 282 -11.68 16.38 13.95
C LEU A 282 -12.74 15.94 12.92
N ALA A 283 -13.80 15.26 13.36
CA ALA A 283 -14.96 14.97 12.50
C ALA A 283 -15.57 16.26 11.88
N ARG A 284 -15.68 17.34 12.67
CA ARG A 284 -16.18 18.64 12.18
C ARG A 284 -15.22 19.30 11.19
N VAL A 285 -13.91 19.11 11.33
CA VAL A 285 -12.90 19.61 10.37
C VAL A 285 -13.06 18.90 9.02
N LEU A 286 -13.31 17.59 9.05
CA LEU A 286 -13.59 16.78 7.87
C LEU A 286 -14.91 17.20 7.20
N GLU A 287 -16.02 17.20 7.96
CA GLU A 287 -17.37 17.54 7.46
C GLU A 287 -17.52 18.97 6.93
N ALA A 288 -16.69 19.92 7.36
CA ALA A 288 -16.81 21.33 6.98
C ALA A 288 -16.27 21.68 5.58
N GLY A 289 -15.59 20.76 4.90
CA GLY A 289 -15.10 20.94 3.53
C GLY A 289 -13.91 21.91 3.39
N LEU A 290 -13.36 21.98 2.17
CA LEU A 290 -12.05 22.60 1.92
C LEU A 290 -12.01 24.10 2.17
N SER A 291 -13.08 24.84 1.86
CA SER A 291 -13.09 26.30 2.05
C SER A 291 -12.94 26.66 3.53
N ASN A 292 -13.60 25.93 4.44
CA ASN A 292 -13.41 26.15 5.88
C ASN A 292 -12.00 25.78 6.37
N PHE A 293 -11.34 24.81 5.72
CA PHE A 293 -10.00 24.40 6.07
C PHE A 293 -8.92 25.36 5.58
N TYR A 294 -8.97 25.76 4.30
CA TYR A 294 -7.91 26.53 3.64
C TYR A 294 -8.13 28.04 3.69
N ASP A 295 -9.38 28.50 3.66
CA ASP A 295 -9.73 29.93 3.52
C ASP A 295 -10.49 30.46 4.76
N GLY A 296 -11.13 29.57 5.52
CA GLY A 296 -12.03 29.86 6.64
C GLY A 296 -11.46 29.60 8.03
N ILE A 297 -12.31 29.17 8.96
CA ILE A 297 -12.03 29.17 10.40
C ILE A 297 -10.82 28.32 10.82
N PHE A 298 -10.57 27.17 10.16
CA PHE A 298 -9.45 26.31 10.57
C PHE A 298 -8.11 26.84 10.05
N SER A 299 -8.09 27.62 8.95
CA SER A 299 -6.88 28.30 8.50
C SER A 299 -6.37 29.29 9.56
N GLN A 300 -7.30 30.02 10.22
CA GLN A 300 -7.00 30.89 11.36
C GLN A 300 -6.57 30.09 12.59
N GLU A 301 -7.28 29.03 12.93
CA GLU A 301 -6.94 28.16 14.06
C GLU A 301 -5.54 27.55 13.93
N ILE A 302 -5.13 27.20 12.71
CA ILE A 302 -3.78 26.70 12.40
C ILE A 302 -2.73 27.81 12.51
N GLU A 303 -2.99 29.00 11.95
CA GLU A 303 -2.09 30.16 12.07
C GLU A 303 -1.86 30.53 13.55
N ASP A 304 -2.93 30.68 14.32
CA ASP A 304 -2.90 31.09 15.73
C ASP A 304 -2.09 30.10 16.60
N GLU A 305 -2.36 28.79 16.45
CA GLU A 305 -1.64 27.74 17.20
C GLU A 305 -0.17 27.61 16.76
N VAL A 306 0.14 27.82 15.47
CA VAL A 306 1.54 27.81 15.00
C VAL A 306 2.31 29.03 15.52
N GLN A 307 1.73 30.23 15.48
CA GLN A 307 2.37 31.46 15.96
C GLN A 307 2.51 31.48 17.49
N ALA A 308 1.52 30.96 18.23
CA ALA A 308 1.63 30.77 19.68
C ALA A 308 2.79 29.82 20.06
N ASN A 309 3.09 28.85 19.21
CA ASN A 309 4.25 27.96 19.33
C ASN A 309 5.50 28.47 18.57
N GLY A 310 5.54 29.77 18.25
CA GLY A 310 6.69 30.50 17.71
C GLY A 310 7.06 30.20 16.26
N GLY A 311 6.12 29.67 15.48
CA GLY A 311 6.25 29.50 14.03
C GLY A 311 5.90 30.75 13.23
N VAL A 312 5.91 30.60 11.90
CA VAL A 312 5.73 31.71 10.93
C VAL A 312 4.74 31.39 9.80
N LEU A 313 4.03 30.26 9.89
CA LEU A 313 2.95 29.93 8.94
C LEU A 313 1.83 30.96 9.06
N SER A 314 1.39 31.50 7.92
CA SER A 314 0.28 32.44 7.82
C SER A 314 -0.91 31.84 7.07
N ARG A 315 -2.11 32.41 7.23
CA ARG A 315 -3.27 32.04 6.40
C ARG A 315 -3.04 32.23 4.91
N ALA A 316 -2.23 33.20 4.49
CA ALA A 316 -1.88 33.39 3.08
C ALA A 316 -1.09 32.18 2.53
N ASP A 317 -0.14 31.64 3.30
CA ASP A 317 0.57 30.42 2.91
C ASP A 317 -0.38 29.21 2.78
N ILE A 318 -1.45 29.18 3.58
CA ILE A 318 -2.47 28.11 3.58
C ILE A 318 -3.43 28.28 2.39
N SER A 319 -3.98 29.47 2.14
CA SER A 319 -4.92 29.73 1.04
C SER A 319 -4.28 29.49 -0.33
N ASP A 320 -3.03 29.93 -0.49
CA ASP A 320 -2.29 29.90 -1.75
C ASP A 320 -1.72 28.50 -2.06
N TYR A 321 -1.97 27.52 -1.19
CA TYR A 321 -1.52 26.14 -1.39
C TYR A 321 -2.19 25.46 -2.58
N SER A 322 -1.34 24.95 -3.47
CA SER A 322 -1.71 24.18 -4.65
C SER A 322 -1.08 22.77 -4.64
N VAL A 323 -1.76 21.84 -5.30
CA VAL A 323 -1.30 20.47 -5.53
C VAL A 323 -0.53 20.42 -6.85
N GLN A 324 0.52 19.61 -6.94
CA GLN A 324 1.20 19.34 -8.20
C GLN A 324 0.70 18.03 -8.79
N VAL A 325 0.43 18.00 -10.10
CA VAL A 325 0.14 16.76 -10.82
C VAL A 325 1.18 16.60 -11.92
N GLU A 326 1.91 15.49 -11.86
CA GLU A 326 3.12 15.23 -12.63
C GLU A 326 3.08 13.80 -13.20
N GLN A 327 3.92 13.54 -14.21
CA GLN A 327 4.17 12.18 -14.68
C GLN A 327 5.17 11.48 -13.75
N PRO A 328 5.11 10.13 -13.60
CA PRO A 328 6.06 9.41 -12.78
C PRO A 328 7.47 9.45 -13.36
N VAL A 329 8.45 9.17 -12.51
CA VAL A 329 9.77 8.73 -12.96
C VAL A 329 9.68 7.23 -13.20
N GLU A 330 10.15 6.79 -14.36
CA GLU A 330 10.06 5.41 -14.79
C GLU A 330 11.43 4.74 -14.82
N GLY A 331 11.46 3.45 -14.49
CA GLY A 331 12.63 2.59 -14.51
C GLY A 331 12.32 1.22 -15.07
N LEU A 332 13.05 0.77 -16.08
CA LEU A 332 12.92 -0.59 -16.59
C LEU A 332 13.74 -1.55 -15.73
N TYR A 333 13.08 -2.53 -15.12
CA TYR A 333 13.69 -3.65 -14.42
C TYR A 333 13.14 -4.95 -15.00
N ASP A 334 14.02 -5.71 -15.67
CA ASP A 334 13.66 -6.92 -16.42
C ASP A 334 12.45 -6.72 -17.37
N GLU A 335 11.33 -7.42 -17.17
CA GLU A 335 10.13 -7.31 -17.99
C GLU A 335 9.13 -6.24 -17.50
N PHE A 336 9.50 -5.40 -16.52
CA PHE A 336 8.60 -4.48 -15.83
C PHE A 336 9.07 -3.02 -15.86
N VAL A 337 8.10 -2.10 -15.91
CA VAL A 337 8.32 -0.65 -15.71
C VAL A 337 7.89 -0.27 -14.30
N ILE A 338 8.85 0.25 -13.54
CA ILE A 338 8.69 0.68 -12.15
C ILE A 338 8.49 2.19 -12.15
N GLN A 339 7.33 2.62 -11.65
CA GLN A 339 6.87 4.00 -11.64
C GLN A 339 6.88 4.53 -10.21
N VAL A 340 7.55 5.67 -10.01
CA VAL A 340 7.73 6.32 -8.70
C VAL A 340 7.49 7.83 -8.82
N PRO A 341 7.29 8.58 -7.72
CA PRO A 341 7.09 10.02 -7.80
C PRO A 341 8.37 10.74 -8.26
N PRO A 342 8.26 11.86 -8.99
CA PRO A 342 9.39 12.72 -9.29
C PRO A 342 9.96 13.43 -8.05
N PRO A 343 11.16 14.04 -8.17
CA PRO A 343 11.68 14.96 -7.17
C PRO A 343 10.62 16.02 -6.79
N PRO A 344 10.38 16.29 -5.50
CA PRO A 344 11.29 16.06 -4.38
C PRO A 344 11.20 14.68 -3.71
N SER A 345 10.52 13.67 -4.26
CA SER A 345 10.60 12.30 -3.72
C SER A 345 11.98 11.66 -3.93
N THR A 346 12.39 10.80 -3.00
CA THR A 346 13.54 9.90 -3.16
C THR A 346 13.26 8.70 -4.07
N GLY A 347 12.13 8.64 -4.78
CA GLY A 347 11.73 7.54 -5.64
C GLY A 347 12.79 7.11 -6.67
N ALA A 348 13.47 8.06 -7.31
CA ALA A 348 14.51 7.76 -8.30
C ALA A 348 15.68 6.91 -7.73
N ALA A 349 15.97 7.01 -6.42
CA ALA A 349 16.99 6.20 -5.76
C ALA A 349 16.61 4.70 -5.68
N LEU A 350 15.30 4.37 -5.65
CA LEU A 350 14.83 2.98 -5.73
C LEU A 350 15.15 2.37 -7.10
N ILE A 351 14.79 3.07 -8.18
CA ILE A 351 15.04 2.59 -9.54
C ILE A 351 16.54 2.37 -9.76
N SER A 352 17.35 3.31 -9.30
CA SER A 352 18.81 3.25 -9.41
C SER A 352 19.39 2.08 -8.62
N ALA A 353 18.83 1.80 -7.44
CA ALA A 353 19.21 0.64 -6.66
C ALA A 353 18.87 -0.68 -7.37
N LEU A 354 17.69 -0.75 -8.00
CA LEU A 354 17.26 -1.90 -8.79
C LEU A 354 18.12 -2.09 -10.04
N ASN A 355 18.49 -1.01 -10.74
CA ASN A 355 19.41 -1.06 -11.89
C ASN A 355 20.80 -1.60 -11.51
N ILE A 356 21.30 -1.33 -10.30
CA ILE A 356 22.56 -1.90 -9.81
C ILE A 356 22.39 -3.40 -9.50
N LEU A 357 21.26 -3.79 -8.92
CA LEU A 357 20.98 -5.20 -8.55
C LEU A 357 20.73 -6.09 -9.77
N ASP A 358 20.03 -5.58 -10.79
CA ASP A 358 19.86 -6.19 -12.12
C ASP A 358 21.22 -6.68 -12.67
N TYR A 359 22.18 -5.76 -12.72
CA TYR A 359 23.53 -6.04 -13.20
C TYR A 359 24.35 -7.00 -12.31
N LEU A 360 24.02 -7.12 -11.02
CA LEU A 360 24.65 -8.09 -10.12
C LEU A 360 24.04 -9.49 -10.30
N HIS A 361 22.73 -9.59 -10.50
CA HIS A 361 22.03 -10.85 -10.83
C HIS A 361 22.58 -11.49 -12.11
N PHE A 362 22.68 -10.73 -13.20
CA PHE A 362 23.11 -11.26 -14.50
C PHE A 362 24.57 -11.77 -14.55
N ASN A 363 25.41 -11.47 -13.54
CA ASN A 363 26.85 -11.72 -13.57
C ASN A 363 27.36 -12.51 -12.34
N GLY A 364 26.47 -13.03 -11.49
CA GLY A 364 26.81 -13.70 -10.23
C GLY A 364 26.23 -15.11 -10.09
N ASN A 365 27.09 -16.11 -9.87
CA ASN A 365 26.70 -17.50 -9.63
C ASN A 365 25.81 -17.64 -8.37
N ASN A 366 24.59 -18.18 -8.53
CA ASN A 366 23.60 -18.81 -7.62
C ASN A 366 23.61 -18.69 -6.07
N ASN A 367 24.55 -18.02 -5.40
CA ASN A 367 24.61 -17.82 -3.94
C ASN A 367 24.00 -16.47 -3.52
N ILE A 368 22.91 -16.10 -4.17
CA ILE A 368 22.43 -14.71 -4.20
C ILE A 368 21.70 -14.31 -2.91
N ASP A 369 20.88 -15.20 -2.33
CA ASP A 369 19.99 -14.89 -1.18
C ASP A 369 20.73 -14.31 0.03
N ASN A 370 21.89 -14.88 0.37
CA ASN A 370 22.70 -14.43 1.52
C ASN A 370 23.46 -13.11 1.26
N GLN A 371 23.68 -12.73 -0.01
CA GLN A 371 24.40 -11.50 -0.34
C GLN A 371 23.49 -10.35 -0.79
N THR A 372 22.30 -10.60 -1.32
CA THR A 372 21.34 -9.54 -1.73
C THR A 372 21.08 -8.55 -0.60
N HIS A 373 20.95 -9.03 0.63
CA HIS A 373 20.81 -8.19 1.82
C HIS A 373 21.97 -7.19 2.00
N HIS A 374 23.22 -7.62 1.76
CA HIS A 374 24.42 -6.76 1.81
C HIS A 374 24.48 -5.81 0.62
N TRP A 375 24.25 -6.29 -0.60
CA TRP A 375 24.24 -5.45 -1.81
C TRP A 375 23.17 -4.36 -1.73
N VAL A 376 21.95 -4.70 -1.32
CA VAL A 376 20.87 -3.73 -1.06
C VAL A 376 21.30 -2.72 -0.01
N ALA A 377 21.89 -3.14 1.11
CA ALA A 377 22.36 -2.23 2.16
C ALA A 377 23.47 -1.27 1.69
N GLU A 378 24.47 -1.76 0.93
CA GLU A 378 25.56 -0.91 0.42
C GLU A 378 25.09 0.03 -0.71
N VAL A 379 24.23 -0.44 -1.61
CA VAL A 379 23.60 0.38 -2.65
C VAL A 379 22.77 1.51 -2.04
N LEU A 380 22.03 1.23 -0.96
CA LEU A 380 21.26 2.25 -0.23
C LEU A 380 22.15 3.21 0.58
N LYS A 381 23.39 2.83 0.94
CA LYS A 381 24.38 3.77 1.50
C LYS A 381 24.98 4.65 0.41
N GLY A 382 25.33 4.08 -0.75
CA GLY A 382 25.97 4.79 -1.86
C GLY A 382 25.04 5.72 -2.65
N GLY A 383 23.81 5.28 -2.92
CA GLY A 383 22.83 6.01 -3.73
C GLY A 383 22.15 7.20 -3.04
N LEU A 384 22.30 7.35 -1.72
CA LEU A 384 21.79 8.49 -0.96
C LEU A 384 22.80 9.65 -0.79
N GLY A 385 24.02 9.52 -1.36
CA GLY A 385 25.02 10.58 -1.41
C GLY A 385 25.03 11.29 -2.77
N GLU A 386 24.38 12.44 -2.90
CA GLU A 386 24.35 13.18 -4.17
C GLU A 386 25.67 13.90 -4.52
N PRO A 387 26.11 13.86 -5.80
CA PRO A 387 27.09 14.77 -6.36
C PRO A 387 26.47 15.90 -7.22
N LYS A 388 26.64 17.16 -6.77
CA LYS A 388 26.85 18.44 -7.51
C LYS A 388 26.04 18.89 -8.75
N SER A 389 25.29 18.09 -9.52
CA SER A 389 24.64 18.51 -10.80
C SER A 389 23.11 18.64 -10.75
N SER A 390 22.45 19.28 -11.73
CA SER A 390 21.02 19.66 -11.68
C SER A 390 20.07 18.45 -11.51
N VAL A 391 18.91 18.63 -10.88
CA VAL A 391 17.92 17.55 -10.61
C VAL A 391 17.54 16.78 -11.88
N THR A 392 17.39 17.47 -13.02
CA THR A 392 17.04 16.85 -14.31
C THR A 392 18.20 16.05 -14.91
N GLU A 393 19.44 16.57 -14.84
CA GLU A 393 20.64 15.82 -15.25
C GLU A 393 20.90 14.64 -14.32
N LEU A 394 20.59 14.79 -13.04
CA LEU A 394 20.74 13.77 -12.02
C LEU A 394 19.76 12.63 -12.26
N LEU A 395 18.54 12.91 -12.72
CA LEU A 395 17.59 11.88 -13.15
C LEU A 395 18.18 11.00 -14.25
N PHE A 396 18.66 11.58 -15.36
CA PHE A 396 19.30 10.82 -16.44
C PHE A 396 20.56 10.07 -16.01
N ASN A 397 21.37 10.68 -15.14
CA ASN A 397 22.63 10.11 -14.66
C ASN A 397 22.41 8.93 -13.69
N VAL A 398 21.57 9.12 -12.68
CA VAL A 398 21.33 8.15 -11.59
C VAL A 398 20.48 6.98 -12.09
N LEU A 399 19.60 7.20 -13.08
CA LEU A 399 18.94 6.11 -13.81
C LEU A 399 19.85 5.38 -14.81
N SER A 400 21.03 5.89 -15.16
CA SER A 400 21.87 5.26 -16.20
C SER A 400 22.57 3.99 -15.72
N LYS A 401 22.56 2.94 -16.55
CA LYS A 401 23.35 1.71 -16.30
C LYS A 401 24.87 1.98 -16.26
N THR A 402 25.35 3.08 -16.84
CA THR A 402 26.78 3.46 -16.82
C THR A 402 27.23 4.05 -15.48
N GLN A 403 26.37 4.75 -14.73
CA GLN A 403 26.71 5.19 -13.36
C GLN A 403 26.56 4.06 -12.34
N ALA A 404 25.65 3.11 -12.57
CA ALA A 404 25.57 1.88 -11.79
C ALA A 404 26.92 1.12 -11.77
N GLU A 405 27.63 1.08 -12.90
CA GLU A 405 28.98 0.50 -13.02
C GLU A 405 30.01 1.21 -12.11
N VAL A 406 30.00 2.55 -12.10
CA VAL A 406 30.93 3.38 -11.31
C VAL A 406 30.63 3.26 -9.80
N LEU A 407 29.36 3.15 -9.42
CA LEU A 407 28.94 2.87 -8.05
C LEU A 407 29.34 1.45 -7.62
N ARG A 408 29.13 0.44 -8.48
CA ARG A 408 29.54 -0.95 -8.25
C ARG A 408 31.02 -1.08 -7.90
N GLN A 409 31.91 -0.36 -8.59
CA GLN A 409 33.36 -0.38 -8.31
C GLN A 409 33.74 0.07 -6.89
N ARG A 410 32.83 0.70 -6.14
CA ARG A 410 33.04 1.09 -4.74
C ARG A 410 32.45 0.11 -3.72
N ILE A 411 31.64 -0.86 -4.14
CA ILE A 411 30.99 -1.80 -3.23
C ILE A 411 31.87 -3.03 -3.06
N ASN A 412 32.31 -3.28 -1.83
CA ASN A 412 33.13 -4.44 -1.49
C ASN A 412 32.25 -5.60 -1.01
N SER A 413 32.52 -6.81 -1.51
CA SER A 413 31.75 -8.03 -1.20
C SER A 413 32.09 -8.65 0.17
N SER A 414 33.22 -8.28 0.79
CA SER A 414 33.68 -8.87 2.06
C SER A 414 33.56 -7.95 3.29
N HIS A 415 33.39 -6.64 3.08
CA HIS A 415 33.25 -5.65 4.15
C HIS A 415 32.30 -4.53 3.73
N THR A 416 31.40 -4.13 4.63
CA THR A 416 30.68 -2.86 4.49
C THR A 416 31.68 -1.72 4.58
N SER A 417 31.63 -0.74 3.66
CA SER A 417 32.45 0.46 3.81
C SER A 417 32.10 1.16 5.15
N PRO A 418 33.08 1.81 5.82
CA PRO A 418 32.77 2.65 6.98
C PRO A 418 31.71 3.66 6.56
N ALA A 419 30.58 3.67 7.26
CA ALA A 419 29.59 4.71 7.04
C ALA A 419 30.22 6.04 7.47
N ASP A 420 30.57 6.89 6.51
CA ASP A 420 30.69 8.31 6.79
C ASP A 420 29.44 8.73 7.57
N SER A 421 29.64 9.50 8.64
CA SER A 421 28.68 9.75 9.74
C SER A 421 27.33 10.40 9.36
N ILE A 422 27.06 10.51 8.06
CA ILE A 422 25.82 10.88 7.37
C ILE A 422 24.59 10.10 7.88
N VAL A 423 24.76 8.80 8.18
CA VAL A 423 23.64 7.84 8.39
C VAL A 423 22.81 8.11 9.65
N HIS A 424 23.39 8.66 10.72
CA HIS A 424 22.66 8.89 11.99
C HIS A 424 21.47 9.86 11.86
N SER A 425 21.40 10.66 10.79
CA SER A 425 20.34 11.65 10.58
C SER A 425 19.08 11.14 9.87
N LEU A 426 19.09 9.90 9.37
CA LEU A 426 17.93 9.18 8.80
C LEU A 426 17.22 8.29 9.84
N GLN A 427 17.67 8.32 11.10
CA GLN A 427 17.34 7.33 12.12
C GLN A 427 16.19 7.73 13.06
N THR A 428 15.57 8.89 12.83
CA THR A 428 14.22 9.16 13.35
C THR A 428 13.24 8.22 12.64
N GLU A 429 12.46 7.45 13.38
CA GLU A 429 11.43 6.55 12.83
C GLU A 429 10.42 7.35 11.99
N ARG A 430 10.64 7.38 10.67
CA ARG A 430 9.76 8.07 9.72
C ARG A 430 8.64 7.13 9.31
N MET A 431 7.49 7.30 9.96
CA MET A 431 6.27 6.56 9.66
C MET A 431 5.50 7.24 8.51
N ALA A 432 4.86 6.44 7.66
CA ALA A 432 3.87 6.91 6.70
C ALA A 432 2.63 6.01 6.75
N GLY A 433 1.45 6.62 6.63
CA GLY A 433 0.19 5.93 6.42
C GLY A 433 0.14 5.49 4.96
N LYS A 434 0.11 4.18 4.76
CA LYS A 434 0.16 3.51 3.47
C LYS A 434 -1.22 2.98 3.11
N VAL A 435 -1.64 3.23 1.88
CA VAL A 435 -2.88 2.68 1.29
C VAL A 435 -2.56 2.22 -0.13
N VAL A 436 -3.02 1.02 -0.48
CA VAL A 436 -3.02 0.51 -1.85
C VAL A 436 -4.42 -0.01 -2.17
N VAL A 437 -4.94 0.37 -3.34
CA VAL A 437 -6.24 -0.08 -3.86
C VAL A 437 -6.06 -0.51 -5.32
N MET A 438 -6.65 -1.65 -5.67
CA MET A 438 -6.88 -2.10 -7.04
C MET A 438 -8.35 -2.42 -7.14
N GLY A 439 -9.17 -1.54 -7.70
CA GLY A 439 -10.63 -1.70 -7.76
C GLY A 439 -11.12 -2.36 -9.04
N PRO A 440 -12.45 -2.36 -9.27
CA PRO A 440 -13.09 -2.92 -10.46
C PRO A 440 -13.17 -1.91 -11.62
N ASP A 441 -12.66 -0.70 -11.40
CA ASP A 441 -12.69 0.48 -12.29
C ASP A 441 -11.42 0.63 -13.13
N ASP A 442 -10.62 -0.43 -13.24
CA ASP A 442 -9.32 -0.46 -13.95
C ASP A 442 -8.29 0.57 -13.42
N LEU A 443 -8.49 1.08 -12.20
CA LEU A 443 -7.58 1.99 -11.53
C LEU A 443 -6.75 1.25 -10.45
N ILE A 444 -5.44 1.52 -10.46
CA ILE A 444 -4.50 1.10 -9.42
C ILE A 444 -4.01 2.34 -8.69
N VAL A 445 -4.25 2.39 -7.38
CA VAL A 445 -3.95 3.55 -6.54
C VAL A 445 -2.96 3.18 -5.45
N SER A 446 -1.88 3.95 -5.33
CA SER A 446 -0.92 3.82 -4.22
C SER A 446 -0.73 5.17 -3.55
N VAL A 447 -0.98 5.23 -2.23
CA VAL A 447 -0.90 6.45 -1.42
C VAL A 447 0.11 6.28 -0.31
N ALA A 448 0.95 7.30 -0.11
CA ALA A 448 1.80 7.46 1.05
C ALA A 448 1.57 8.84 1.67
N SER A 449 1.21 8.89 2.95
CA SER A 449 0.90 10.13 3.68
C SER A 449 1.66 10.21 5.01
N SER A 450 2.06 11.40 5.45
CA SER A 450 2.82 11.55 6.70
C SER A 450 2.74 12.95 7.32
N LEU A 451 2.93 13.01 8.64
CA LEU A 451 3.21 14.22 9.43
C LEU A 451 4.72 14.52 9.54
N GLY A 452 5.60 13.64 9.03
CA GLY A 452 7.05 13.77 9.08
C GLY A 452 7.68 12.95 10.21
N THR A 453 7.56 13.42 11.45
CA THR A 453 7.95 12.69 12.67
C THR A 453 6.71 12.20 13.42
N LEU A 454 6.88 11.37 14.48
CA LEU A 454 5.76 10.88 15.29
C LEU A 454 4.94 12.05 15.85
N PHE A 455 3.66 12.17 15.49
CA PHE A 455 2.79 13.33 15.79
C PHE A 455 3.26 14.69 15.23
N GLY A 456 4.12 14.69 14.20
CA GLY A 456 4.64 15.90 13.57
C GLY A 456 5.28 16.86 14.59
N SER A 457 4.82 18.12 14.63
CA SER A 457 5.32 19.15 15.55
C SER A 457 4.83 18.99 17.00
N ARG A 458 3.97 18.00 17.30
CA ARG A 458 3.24 17.83 18.57
C ARG A 458 2.28 18.98 18.93
N ILE A 459 2.10 19.94 18.02
CA ILE A 459 1.02 20.93 18.09
C ILE A 459 -0.26 20.24 17.64
N ILE A 460 -1.29 20.33 18.47
CA ILE A 460 -2.66 19.94 18.13
C ILE A 460 -3.49 21.21 18.21
N THR A 461 -4.29 21.49 17.19
CA THR A 461 -5.18 22.65 17.17
C THR A 461 -6.42 22.43 18.04
N GLN A 462 -7.22 23.48 18.29
CA GLN A 462 -8.46 23.39 19.07
C GLN A 462 -9.46 22.36 18.53
N SER A 463 -9.53 22.22 17.21
CA SER A 463 -10.40 21.28 16.52
C SER A 463 -9.77 19.88 16.36
N GLY A 464 -8.58 19.64 16.92
CA GLY A 464 -7.95 18.32 16.98
C GLY A 464 -7.07 17.98 15.79
N VAL A 465 -6.63 18.97 15.00
CA VAL A 465 -5.69 18.75 13.89
C VAL A 465 -4.27 18.64 14.44
N VAL A 466 -3.63 17.49 14.25
CA VAL A 466 -2.19 17.31 14.54
C VAL A 466 -1.38 17.91 13.39
N LEU A 467 -0.49 18.86 13.68
CA LEU A 467 0.29 19.58 12.68
C LEU A 467 1.63 18.89 12.38
N ASN A 468 2.01 18.86 11.10
CA ASN A 468 3.23 18.23 10.61
C ASN A 468 4.53 18.87 11.16
N SER A 469 5.64 18.17 10.96
CA SER A 469 7.01 18.65 11.15
C SER A 469 7.81 18.63 9.84
N LEU A 470 7.18 18.94 8.69
CA LEU A 470 7.76 18.68 7.37
C LEU A 470 9.03 19.50 7.08
N ILE A 471 9.20 20.65 7.74
CA ILE A 471 10.37 21.52 7.55
C ILE A 471 11.67 20.81 7.96
N LEU A 472 11.60 19.84 8.90
CA LEU A 472 12.72 18.99 9.32
C LEU A 472 13.30 18.10 8.19
N ASN A 473 12.62 18.00 7.05
CA ASN A 473 13.09 17.26 5.88
C ASN A 473 14.00 18.06 4.94
N PHE A 474 14.10 19.39 5.10
CA PHE A 474 15.17 20.16 4.46
C PHE A 474 16.55 19.82 5.07
N SER A 475 17.62 20.23 4.39
CA SER A 475 19.01 20.12 4.85
C SER A 475 19.49 21.45 5.43
N TRP A 476 19.97 21.43 6.67
CA TRP A 476 20.23 22.64 7.47
C TRP A 476 21.70 22.66 7.92
N PRO A 477 22.38 23.83 8.04
CA PRO A 477 23.83 23.89 8.19
C PRO A 477 24.42 23.21 9.44
N ASN A 478 23.63 23.07 10.51
CA ASN A 478 24.12 22.73 11.84
C ASN A 478 23.74 21.30 12.32
N LYS A 479 23.12 20.46 11.47
CA LYS A 479 22.59 19.16 11.92
C LYS A 479 23.68 18.16 12.33
N THR A 480 24.87 18.21 11.72
CA THR A 480 26.13 17.69 12.27
C THR A 480 27.33 18.22 11.46
N ARG A 481 28.50 18.39 12.10
CA ARG A 481 29.73 18.96 11.49
C ARG A 481 30.27 18.18 10.28
N SER A 482 29.74 16.99 10.00
CA SER A 482 30.07 16.11 8.89
C SER A 482 29.32 16.40 7.58
N GLN A 483 28.24 17.18 7.58
CA GLN A 483 27.35 17.36 6.41
C GLN A 483 27.83 18.42 5.40
N LEU A 484 29.13 18.76 5.39
CA LEU A 484 29.69 19.92 4.67
C LEU A 484 29.65 19.85 3.14
N LEU A 485 29.18 18.75 2.52
CA LEU A 485 29.22 18.55 1.06
C LEU A 485 27.89 18.11 0.42
N THR A 486 26.88 17.66 1.18
CA THR A 486 25.79 16.83 0.64
C THR A 486 24.46 17.52 0.34
N SER A 487 24.26 18.82 0.62
CA SER A 487 22.99 19.47 0.23
C SER A 487 23.03 21.01 0.19
N GLN A 488 23.25 21.56 -1.01
CA GLN A 488 22.80 22.92 -1.35
C GLN A 488 21.37 22.91 -1.92
N LYS A 489 20.96 21.84 -2.63
CA LYS A 489 19.67 21.80 -3.34
C LYS A 489 18.46 21.64 -2.42
N ASN A 490 18.54 20.86 -1.35
CA ASN A 490 17.44 20.67 -0.40
C ASN A 490 17.54 21.65 0.79
N ARG A 491 18.09 22.85 0.58
CA ARG A 491 17.97 23.95 1.56
C ARG A 491 16.56 24.52 1.59
N VAL A 492 16.21 25.03 2.78
CA VAL A 492 14.97 25.76 3.07
C VAL A 492 14.89 27.00 2.18
N GLN A 493 13.78 27.16 1.48
CA GLN A 493 13.46 28.34 0.68
C GLN A 493 11.95 28.62 0.80
N PRO A 494 11.51 29.89 0.84
CA PRO A 494 10.10 30.29 0.78
C PRO A 494 9.29 29.51 -0.27
N GLY A 495 8.12 28.99 0.11
CA GLY A 495 7.18 28.30 -0.79
C GLY A 495 7.65 26.93 -1.33
N LYS A 496 8.85 26.46 -1.00
CA LYS A 496 9.42 25.23 -1.55
C LYS A 496 8.92 23.97 -0.83
N ARG A 497 8.83 22.84 -1.54
CA ARG A 497 8.60 21.51 -0.95
C ARG A 497 9.94 20.87 -0.52
N PRO A 498 10.06 20.34 0.70
CA PRO A 498 11.28 19.63 1.13
C PRO A 498 11.39 18.24 0.48
N LEU A 499 12.57 17.63 0.54
CA LEU A 499 12.76 16.22 0.15
C LEU A 499 11.73 15.31 0.85
N SER A 500 11.04 14.47 0.07
CA SER A 500 10.09 13.49 0.57
C SER A 500 10.70 12.09 0.60
N PRO A 501 10.66 11.39 1.75
CA PRO A 501 10.95 9.96 1.78
C PRO A 501 9.78 9.13 1.21
N LEU A 502 8.60 9.72 1.01
CA LEU A 502 7.39 8.98 0.66
C LEU A 502 7.49 8.37 -0.74
N MET A 503 7.21 7.07 -0.82
CA MET A 503 7.44 6.25 -2.00
C MET A 503 6.27 5.28 -2.25
N PRO A 504 5.12 5.81 -2.71
CA PRO A 504 4.15 5.02 -3.43
C PRO A 504 4.75 4.62 -4.77
N THR A 505 4.73 3.33 -5.09
CA THR A 505 5.31 2.72 -6.29
C THR A 505 4.26 1.88 -6.99
N ILE A 506 4.16 2.02 -8.31
CA ILE A 506 3.40 1.10 -9.16
C ILE A 506 4.39 0.40 -10.09
N VAL A 507 4.19 -0.89 -10.32
CA VAL A 507 4.96 -1.71 -11.27
C VAL A 507 3.97 -2.22 -12.30
N VAL A 508 4.23 -1.89 -13.56
CA VAL A 508 3.40 -2.27 -14.71
C VAL A 508 4.22 -3.16 -15.66
N PRO A 509 3.59 -4.05 -16.44
CA PRO A 509 4.29 -4.80 -17.48
C PRO A 509 4.95 -3.87 -18.50
N ALA A 510 6.14 -4.22 -18.99
CA ALA A 510 6.76 -3.47 -20.07
C ALA A 510 5.93 -3.55 -21.36
N TRP A 511 6.04 -2.51 -22.18
CA TRP A 511 5.24 -2.35 -23.40
C TRP A 511 5.30 -3.59 -24.31
N HIS A 512 4.13 -4.04 -24.80
CA HIS A 512 3.90 -5.31 -25.52
C HIS A 512 4.02 -6.63 -24.73
N LYS A 513 4.23 -6.61 -23.40
CA LYS A 513 4.20 -7.83 -22.57
C LYS A 513 2.89 -7.94 -21.78
N CYS A 514 2.32 -9.14 -21.74
CA CYS A 514 1.27 -9.46 -20.77
C CYS A 514 1.94 -9.79 -19.43
N GLY A 515 1.45 -9.25 -18.32
CA GLY A 515 2.05 -9.49 -17.01
C GLY A 515 1.17 -9.00 -15.86
N SER A 516 1.65 -9.24 -14.65
CA SER A 516 0.98 -8.81 -13.41
C SER A 516 1.28 -7.34 -13.11
N TYR A 517 0.27 -6.62 -12.64
CA TYR A 517 0.44 -5.31 -12.03
C TYR A 517 0.73 -5.47 -10.54
N VAL A 518 1.62 -4.64 -9.99
CA VAL A 518 1.94 -4.62 -8.55
C VAL A 518 1.92 -3.18 -8.06
N ALA A 519 1.30 -2.93 -6.91
CA ALA A 519 1.34 -1.64 -6.25
C ALA A 519 1.84 -1.78 -4.81
N LEU A 520 2.76 -0.90 -4.43
CA LEU A 520 3.45 -0.89 -3.15
C LEU A 520 3.45 0.54 -2.60
N SER A 521 3.49 0.70 -1.29
CA SER A 521 3.62 2.02 -0.65
C SER A 521 4.54 1.92 0.56
N SER A 522 5.48 2.86 0.67
CA SER A 522 6.51 2.80 1.71
C SER A 522 6.99 4.18 2.17
N ALA A 523 7.56 4.21 3.37
CA ALA A 523 8.13 5.40 4.01
C ALA A 523 9.66 5.36 3.92
N GLY A 524 10.26 6.16 3.05
CA GLY A 524 11.69 6.12 2.72
C GLY A 524 12.65 6.08 3.92
N GLY A 525 13.40 4.98 3.94
CA GLY A 525 14.40 4.58 4.92
C GLY A 525 15.04 3.28 4.42
N GLN A 526 16.17 2.85 4.97
CA GLN A 526 16.91 1.70 4.42
C GLN A 526 16.07 0.41 4.42
N GLN A 527 15.34 0.13 5.51
CA GLN A 527 14.44 -1.03 5.62
C GLN A 527 13.28 -0.97 4.62
N SER A 528 12.72 0.22 4.42
CA SER A 528 11.57 0.46 3.53
C SER A 528 11.92 0.26 2.05
N LEU A 529 13.13 0.69 1.66
CA LEU A 529 13.66 0.47 0.33
C LEU A 529 14.08 -0.99 0.12
N SER A 530 14.70 -1.64 1.10
CA SER A 530 15.03 -3.06 1.00
C SER A 530 13.79 -3.94 0.90
N VAL A 531 12.70 -3.59 1.60
CA VAL A 531 11.42 -4.31 1.49
C VAL A 531 10.78 -4.11 0.11
N ILE A 532 10.76 -2.90 -0.47
CA ILE A 532 10.26 -2.73 -1.85
C ILE A 532 11.10 -3.57 -2.81
N ILE A 533 12.43 -3.45 -2.75
CA ILE A 533 13.35 -4.19 -3.63
C ILE A 533 13.13 -5.70 -3.53
N GLN A 534 13.05 -6.26 -2.31
CA GLN A 534 12.79 -7.68 -2.10
C GLN A 534 11.44 -8.09 -2.68
N ARG A 535 10.39 -7.27 -2.51
CA ARG A 535 9.05 -7.56 -3.03
C ARG A 535 8.96 -7.43 -4.55
N THR A 536 9.69 -6.50 -5.18
CA THR A 536 9.78 -6.43 -6.64
C THR A 536 10.58 -7.58 -7.22
N MET A 537 11.70 -7.97 -6.59
CA MET A 537 12.51 -9.11 -7.03
C MET A 537 11.78 -10.46 -6.88
N THR A 538 10.97 -10.63 -5.82
CA THR A 538 10.16 -11.85 -5.62
C THR A 538 8.82 -11.86 -6.38
N ALA A 539 8.47 -10.74 -7.04
CA ALA A 539 7.33 -10.66 -7.94
C ALA A 539 7.70 -10.90 -9.42
N SER A 540 8.99 -10.81 -9.78
CA SER A 540 9.51 -11.39 -11.03
C SER A 540 9.50 -12.93 -10.90
N PRO A 541 8.95 -13.65 -11.88
CA PRO A 541 8.85 -15.12 -11.86
C PRO A 541 10.17 -15.85 -12.12
#